data_AF-A0A8T9QAZ2-F1
#
_entry.id   AF-A0A8T9QAZ2-F1
#
_cell.length_a   1.000
_cell.length_b   1.000
_cell.length_c   1.000
_cell.angle_alpha   90.00
_cell.angle_beta   90.00
_cell.angle_gamma   90.00
#
_symmetry.space_group_name_H-M   'P 1'
#
loop_
_entity.id
_entity.type
_entity.pdbx_description
1 polymer ?
#
loop_
_entity_poly.entity_id
_entity_poly.type
_entity_poly.pdbx_seq_one_letter_code
_entity_poly.pdbx_strand_id
1 'polypeptide(L)'
;MSEPAPISRSAQRHLDLIRHHDETLAQYQADPAVAEWLQQFRDNGARFLERYASERASALVDGRSFWDINQQEEANLVQEATERLWEIQQRKLFELQCRWRAEEVRLPAELVVLSQDFERWGTRIEQCPLVPPIAAAEVESYLTYLLSDACTDAAGDFGRHHDWQHYERFRRYLLLQAEGQNPEQVRREAGQHAEPGLGGLIGMLDDFFLGYPAWYAHCDAAAGPPNLVLYLPNHRGEKEEYYRHLGRTGKAPNVYEEPDNDEPAPADPAPTAPAADPPLRYLGHDQFAGLTDTLMRKFETPELLRFHEALSHEPAIAPVLAPGTDDDDDDDEQADVNEAALAEMGSEAGRVLLEIPERLPIEAHTDWRVALHRTWLGWRKQRLATALRAAVADYAAREQAGQPHPSPYPESDLSDLARKSWKQERKLILKGRERAGEPRDFNF
;
A
#
# COMPACT_ATOMS: atom_id res chain seq x y z
N MET A 1 -40.92 18.92 -29.70
CA MET A 1 -39.48 19.18 -29.89
C MET A 1 -38.78 18.33 -28.86
N SER A 2 -37.94 17.38 -29.27
CA SER A 2 -37.20 16.58 -28.29
C SER A 2 -36.15 17.46 -27.63
N GLU A 3 -35.98 17.33 -26.31
CA GLU A 3 -34.84 17.92 -25.63
C GLU A 3 -33.54 17.32 -26.18
N PRO A 4 -32.47 18.12 -26.34
CA PRO A 4 -31.18 17.59 -26.78
C PRO A 4 -30.66 16.59 -25.75
N ALA A 5 -30.06 15.49 -26.22
CA ALA A 5 -29.47 14.48 -25.36
C ALA A 5 -28.37 15.10 -24.47
N PRO A 6 -28.21 14.64 -23.22
CA PRO A 6 -27.20 15.17 -22.31
C PRO A 6 -25.78 14.98 -22.89
N ILE A 7 -25.01 16.06 -22.89
CA ILE A 7 -23.62 16.08 -23.36
C ILE A 7 -22.76 15.24 -22.40
N SER A 8 -21.84 14.44 -22.93
CA SER A 8 -20.93 13.63 -22.10
C SER A 8 -19.93 14.52 -21.34
N ARG A 9 -19.46 14.09 -20.16
CA ARG A 9 -18.50 14.87 -19.35
C ARG A 9 -17.23 15.24 -20.13
N SER A 10 -16.73 14.33 -20.98
CA SER A 10 -15.57 14.58 -21.84
C SER A 10 -15.84 15.64 -22.92
N ALA A 11 -17.01 15.58 -23.57
CA ALA A 11 -17.40 16.60 -24.54
C ALA A 11 -17.62 17.97 -23.88
N GLN A 12 -18.21 18.02 -22.68
CA GLN A 12 -18.37 19.24 -21.90
C GLN A 12 -17.02 19.85 -21.53
N ARG A 13 -16.09 19.05 -20.99
CA ARG A 13 -14.70 19.47 -20.69
C ARG A 13 -14.02 20.09 -21.91
N HIS A 14 -14.13 19.47 -23.09
CA HIS A 14 -13.53 20.00 -24.32
C HIS A 14 -14.14 21.35 -24.74
N LEU A 15 -15.45 21.53 -24.60
CA LEU A 15 -16.13 22.81 -24.86
C LEU A 15 -15.70 23.90 -23.85
N ASP A 16 -15.54 23.55 -22.57
CA ASP A 16 -15.08 24.50 -21.54
C ASP A 16 -13.62 24.92 -21.76
N LEU A 17 -12.74 23.99 -22.20
CA LEU A 17 -11.35 24.30 -22.60
C LEU A 17 -11.31 25.29 -23.78
N ILE A 18 -12.07 25.03 -24.85
CA ILE A 18 -12.16 25.94 -26.01
C ILE A 18 -12.68 27.31 -25.58
N ARG A 19 -13.76 27.36 -24.79
CA ARG A 19 -14.33 28.63 -24.31
C ARG A 19 -13.28 29.45 -23.55
N HIS A 20 -12.61 28.85 -22.57
CA HIS A 20 -11.66 29.58 -21.73
C HIS A 20 -10.36 29.95 -22.47
N HIS A 21 -9.94 29.16 -23.46
CA HIS A 21 -8.87 29.53 -24.37
C HIS A 21 -9.22 30.81 -25.16
N ASP A 22 -10.38 30.82 -25.81
CA ASP A 22 -10.81 31.93 -26.67
C ASP A 22 -11.12 33.20 -25.87
N GLU A 23 -11.73 33.07 -24.68
CA GLU A 23 -11.89 34.16 -23.71
C GLU A 23 -10.54 34.76 -23.29
N THR A 24 -9.54 33.92 -23.02
CA THR A 24 -8.20 34.37 -22.62
C THR A 24 -7.49 35.09 -23.76
N LEU A 25 -7.55 34.56 -24.99
CA LEU A 25 -7.00 35.24 -26.16
C LEU A 25 -7.65 36.61 -26.37
N ALA A 26 -8.98 36.69 -26.34
CA ALA A 26 -9.70 37.94 -26.52
C ALA A 26 -9.36 38.98 -25.43
N GLN A 27 -9.24 38.56 -24.16
CA GLN A 27 -8.85 39.42 -23.05
C GLN A 27 -7.42 39.94 -23.23
N TYR A 28 -6.45 39.05 -23.45
CA TYR A 28 -5.03 39.38 -23.45
C TYR A 28 -4.56 40.10 -24.73
N GLN A 29 -5.24 39.91 -25.87
CA GLN A 29 -5.02 40.71 -27.07
C GLN A 29 -5.54 42.15 -26.92
N ALA A 30 -6.52 42.38 -26.04
CA ALA A 30 -7.07 43.70 -25.75
C ALA A 30 -6.30 44.47 -24.66
N ASP A 31 -5.40 43.82 -23.91
CA ASP A 31 -4.65 44.43 -22.81
C ASP A 31 -3.34 45.09 -23.30
N PRO A 32 -3.19 46.43 -23.17
CA PRO A 32 -1.96 47.12 -23.57
C PRO A 32 -0.72 46.70 -22.78
N ALA A 33 -0.84 46.29 -21.52
CA ALA A 33 0.28 45.90 -20.67
C ALA A 33 0.81 44.50 -21.05
N VAL A 34 -0.07 43.62 -21.51
CA VAL A 34 0.31 42.34 -22.14
C VAL A 34 0.98 42.61 -23.49
N ALA A 35 0.40 43.49 -24.32
CA ALA A 35 0.98 43.85 -25.61
C ALA A 35 2.38 44.50 -25.48
N GLU A 36 2.61 45.31 -24.45
CA GLU A 36 3.94 45.85 -24.10
C GLU A 36 4.90 44.74 -23.66
N TRP A 37 4.45 43.83 -22.79
CA TRP A 37 5.29 42.70 -22.33
C TRP A 37 5.65 41.74 -23.46
N LEU A 38 4.75 41.50 -24.43
CA LEU A 38 5.02 40.62 -25.57
C LEU A 38 6.02 41.21 -26.58
N GLN A 39 6.25 42.52 -26.61
CA GLN A 39 7.22 43.16 -27.52
C GLN A 39 8.67 42.71 -27.27
N GLN A 40 8.99 42.13 -26.11
CA GLN A 40 10.31 41.57 -25.85
C GLN A 40 10.60 40.27 -26.63
N PHE A 41 9.56 39.60 -27.17
CA PHE A 41 9.71 38.37 -27.96
C PHE A 41 9.51 38.66 -29.45
N ARG A 42 10.61 38.67 -30.22
CA ARG A 42 10.57 38.84 -31.68
C ARG A 42 9.73 37.73 -32.33
N ASP A 43 8.64 38.12 -32.98
CA ASP A 43 7.68 37.33 -33.78
C ASP A 43 7.02 36.10 -33.10
N ASN A 44 7.45 35.71 -31.91
CA ASN A 44 6.93 34.56 -31.16
C ASN A 44 5.81 34.92 -30.18
N GLY A 45 5.52 36.20 -29.94
CA GLY A 45 4.52 36.63 -28.94
C GLY A 45 3.11 36.09 -29.16
N ALA A 46 2.66 35.96 -30.41
CA ALA A 46 1.34 35.39 -30.73
C ALA A 46 1.25 33.90 -30.39
N ARG A 47 2.26 33.10 -30.79
CA ARG A 47 2.37 31.68 -30.43
C ARG A 47 2.52 31.47 -28.93
N PHE A 48 3.21 32.38 -28.25
CA PHE A 48 3.28 32.36 -26.79
C PHE A 48 1.89 32.53 -26.19
N LEU A 49 1.12 33.51 -26.68
CA LEU A 49 -0.20 33.80 -26.15
C LEU A 49 -1.23 32.69 -26.42
N GLU A 50 -1.19 32.02 -27.57
CA GLU A 50 -2.01 30.82 -27.85
C GLU A 50 -1.72 29.69 -26.86
N ARG A 51 -0.45 29.38 -26.62
CA ARG A 51 -0.09 28.32 -25.67
C ARG A 51 -0.32 28.73 -24.22
N TYR A 52 -0.16 30.02 -23.87
CA TYR A 52 -0.54 30.55 -22.56
C TYR A 52 -2.06 30.43 -22.32
N ALA A 53 -2.88 30.82 -23.30
CA ALA A 53 -4.33 30.65 -23.25
C ALA A 53 -4.73 29.17 -23.09
N SER A 54 -3.97 28.26 -23.70
CA SER A 54 -4.16 26.82 -23.53
C SER A 54 -3.84 26.35 -22.11
N GLU A 55 -2.65 26.69 -21.59
CA GLU A 55 -2.24 26.29 -20.23
C GLU A 55 -3.13 26.93 -19.14
N ARG A 56 -3.63 28.16 -19.37
CA ARG A 56 -4.61 28.83 -18.50
C ARG A 56 -6.01 28.20 -18.59
N ALA A 57 -6.45 27.79 -19.78
CA ALA A 57 -7.72 27.08 -19.94
C ALA A 57 -7.69 25.73 -19.21
N SER A 58 -6.59 24.98 -19.32
CA SER A 58 -6.35 23.79 -18.49
C SER A 58 -6.39 24.13 -17.00
N ALA A 59 -5.70 25.20 -16.56
CA ALA A 59 -5.72 25.65 -15.17
C ALA A 59 -7.13 25.94 -14.62
N LEU A 60 -8.01 26.50 -15.45
CA LEU A 60 -9.41 26.77 -15.08
C LEU A 60 -10.31 25.52 -15.07
N VAL A 61 -10.09 24.58 -16.01
CA VAL A 61 -10.97 23.43 -16.21
C VAL A 61 -10.57 22.23 -15.34
N ASP A 62 -9.27 21.94 -15.25
CA ASP A 62 -8.74 20.72 -14.64
C ASP A 62 -7.94 21.00 -13.35
N GLY A 63 -7.35 22.19 -13.22
CA GLY A 63 -6.36 22.47 -12.16
C GLY A 63 -6.91 22.42 -10.74
N ARG A 64 -8.23 22.58 -10.57
CA ARG A 64 -8.88 22.27 -9.29
C ARG A 64 -8.87 20.78 -8.98
N SER A 65 -9.14 19.91 -9.95
CA SER A 65 -9.11 18.46 -9.73
C SER A 65 -7.70 17.96 -9.45
N PHE A 66 -6.68 18.52 -10.11
CA PHE A 66 -5.27 18.23 -9.78
C PHE A 66 -4.87 18.76 -8.41
N TRP A 67 -5.36 19.94 -7.99
CA TRP A 67 -5.17 20.41 -6.63
C TRP A 67 -5.86 19.51 -5.60
N ASP A 68 -7.10 19.07 -5.85
CA ASP A 68 -7.83 18.13 -4.99
C ASP A 68 -7.07 16.77 -4.90
N ILE A 69 -6.46 16.28 -6.00
CA ILE A 69 -5.59 15.09 -6.02
C ILE A 69 -4.33 15.30 -5.17
N ASN A 70 -3.61 16.41 -5.34
CA ASN A 70 -2.38 16.68 -4.59
C ASN A 70 -2.64 16.85 -3.08
N GLN A 71 -3.77 17.47 -2.71
CA GLN A 71 -4.21 17.51 -1.31
C GLN A 71 -4.61 16.11 -0.79
N GLN A 72 -5.19 15.25 -1.63
CA GLN A 72 -5.48 13.87 -1.27
C GLN A 72 -4.20 13.05 -1.08
N GLU A 73 -3.14 13.25 -1.90
CA GLU A 73 -1.84 12.60 -1.68
C GLU A 73 -1.19 13.02 -0.35
N GLU A 74 -1.22 14.30 -0.02
CA GLU A 74 -0.71 14.80 1.26
C GLU A 74 -1.50 14.20 2.44
N ALA A 75 -2.83 14.15 2.33
CA ALA A 75 -3.68 13.48 3.32
C ALA A 75 -3.39 11.97 3.43
N ASN A 76 -3.18 11.29 2.29
CA ASN A 76 -2.81 9.87 2.25
C ASN A 76 -1.45 9.62 2.93
N LEU A 77 -0.46 10.48 2.73
CA LEU A 77 0.85 10.39 3.41
C LEU A 77 0.74 10.59 4.92
N VAL A 78 -0.14 11.49 5.40
CA VAL A 78 -0.41 11.69 6.83
C VAL A 78 -1.17 10.51 7.43
N GLN A 79 -2.13 9.94 6.68
CA GLN A 79 -2.83 8.71 7.09
C GLN A 79 -1.86 7.52 7.16
N GLU A 80 -1.07 7.28 6.11
CA GLU A 80 -0.05 6.22 6.10
C GLU A 80 0.93 6.42 7.25
N ALA A 81 1.46 7.62 7.46
CA ALA A 81 2.33 7.92 8.60
C ALA A 81 1.70 7.55 9.96
N THR A 82 0.39 7.74 10.10
CA THR A 82 -0.35 7.34 11.30
C THR A 82 -0.52 5.83 11.39
N GLU A 83 -0.78 5.13 10.28
CA GLU A 83 -0.83 3.66 10.20
C GLU A 83 0.52 3.02 10.56
N ARG A 84 1.62 3.51 9.96
CA ARG A 84 3.00 3.05 10.17
C ARG A 84 3.44 3.17 11.64
N LEU A 85 3.00 4.21 12.34
CA LEU A 85 3.21 4.38 13.79
C LEU A 85 2.63 3.20 14.59
N TRP A 86 1.50 2.63 14.17
CA TRP A 86 0.88 1.50 14.86
C TRP A 86 1.58 0.17 14.60
N GLU A 87 2.30 0.00 13.48
CA GLU A 87 3.13 -1.20 13.23
C GLU A 87 4.20 -1.42 14.31
N ILE A 88 4.71 -0.34 14.91
CA ILE A 88 5.64 -0.40 16.04
C ILE A 88 4.96 -1.09 17.24
N GLN A 89 3.72 -0.71 17.56
CA GLN A 89 2.95 -1.35 18.64
C GLN A 89 2.50 -2.77 18.28
N GLN A 90 2.17 -3.04 17.01
CA GLN A 90 1.86 -4.38 16.53
C GLN A 90 3.01 -5.36 16.80
N ARG A 91 4.26 -4.95 16.48
CA ARG A 91 5.46 -5.74 16.76
C ARG A 91 5.63 -6.02 18.26
N LYS A 92 5.44 -5.01 19.12
CA LYS A 92 5.53 -5.15 20.59
C LYS A 92 4.47 -6.10 21.14
N LEU A 93 3.24 -6.04 20.60
CA LEU A 93 2.16 -6.96 20.97
C LEU A 93 2.46 -8.39 20.51
N PHE A 94 3.08 -8.55 19.34
CA PHE A 94 3.48 -9.84 18.81
C PHE A 94 4.63 -10.50 19.59
N GLU A 95 5.64 -9.72 19.98
CA GLU A 95 6.70 -10.19 20.88
C GLU A 95 6.13 -10.61 22.24
N LEU A 96 5.17 -9.86 22.76
CA LEU A 96 4.45 -10.20 23.98
C LEU A 96 3.62 -11.50 23.81
N GLN A 97 2.98 -11.70 22.65
CA GLN A 97 2.26 -12.94 22.30
C GLN A 97 3.20 -14.14 22.31
N CYS A 98 4.37 -14.03 21.67
CA CYS A 98 5.37 -15.12 21.62
C CYS A 98 5.84 -15.50 23.02
N ARG A 99 6.20 -14.51 23.85
CA ARG A 99 6.66 -14.75 25.23
C ARG A 99 5.56 -15.27 26.15
N TRP A 100 4.30 -14.88 25.91
CA TRP A 100 3.15 -15.43 26.63
C TRP A 100 2.87 -16.89 26.23
N ARG A 101 2.96 -17.22 24.93
CA ARG A 101 2.86 -18.60 24.41
C ARG A 101 3.91 -19.53 25.02
N ALA A 102 5.11 -19.01 25.25
CA ALA A 102 6.23 -19.69 25.90
C ALA A 102 6.16 -19.72 27.45
N GLU A 103 5.10 -19.17 28.04
CA GLU A 103 4.88 -19.06 29.49
C GLU A 103 5.94 -18.24 30.26
N GLU A 104 6.80 -17.47 29.57
CA GLU A 104 7.77 -16.56 30.20
C GLU A 104 7.10 -15.41 30.96
N VAL A 105 5.94 -14.96 30.47
CA VAL A 105 5.17 -13.85 31.03
C VAL A 105 3.75 -14.27 31.35
N ARG A 106 3.20 -13.69 32.43
CA ARG A 106 1.79 -13.85 32.81
C ARG A 106 1.08 -12.53 32.61
N LEU A 107 -0.04 -12.57 31.91
CA LEU A 107 -0.90 -11.41 31.65
C LEU A 107 -2.20 -11.51 32.45
N PRO A 108 -2.89 -10.39 32.71
CA PRO A 108 -4.17 -10.40 33.42
C PRO A 108 -5.24 -11.16 32.63
N ALA A 109 -5.95 -12.09 33.28
CA ALA A 109 -6.92 -12.98 32.66
C ALA A 109 -8.20 -12.25 32.17
N GLU A 110 -8.43 -11.03 32.65
CA GLU A 110 -9.46 -10.12 32.15
C GLU A 110 -9.09 -9.49 30.79
N LEU A 111 -7.80 -9.51 30.40
CA LEU A 111 -7.29 -8.98 29.13
C LEU A 111 -6.93 -10.07 28.12
N VAL A 112 -6.31 -11.16 28.58
CA VAL A 112 -5.80 -12.27 27.75
C VAL A 112 -5.99 -13.61 28.46
N VAL A 113 -6.67 -14.56 27.80
CA VAL A 113 -6.70 -15.99 28.21
C VAL A 113 -6.42 -16.95 27.05
N LEU A 114 -6.59 -16.51 25.80
CA LEU A 114 -6.28 -17.30 24.60
C LEU A 114 -5.38 -16.50 23.66
N SER A 115 -4.64 -17.20 22.80
CA SER A 115 -3.83 -16.62 21.73
C SER A 115 -4.61 -15.64 20.83
N GLN A 116 -5.88 -15.94 20.54
CA GLN A 116 -6.79 -15.10 19.76
C GLN A 116 -7.16 -13.76 20.45
N ASP A 117 -6.96 -13.62 21.76
CA ASP A 117 -7.14 -12.31 22.41
C ASP A 117 -6.07 -11.30 21.93
N PHE A 118 -4.90 -11.76 21.47
CA PHE A 118 -3.89 -10.89 20.85
C PHE A 118 -4.35 -10.38 19.47
N GLU A 119 -4.93 -11.22 18.60
CA GLU A 119 -5.53 -10.79 17.32
C GLU A 119 -6.58 -9.68 17.54
N ARG A 120 -7.42 -9.84 18.57
CA ARG A 120 -8.41 -8.83 18.97
C ARG A 120 -7.74 -7.53 19.45
N TRP A 121 -6.61 -7.60 20.16
CA TRP A 121 -5.86 -6.40 20.52
C TRP A 121 -5.12 -5.78 19.33
N GLY A 122 -4.66 -6.58 18.36
CA GLY A 122 -4.05 -6.09 17.14
C GLY A 122 -5.02 -5.27 16.27
N THR A 123 -6.29 -5.65 16.19
CA THR A 123 -7.31 -4.86 15.47
C THR A 123 -7.72 -3.56 16.18
N ARG A 124 -7.27 -3.33 17.42
CA ARG A 124 -7.51 -2.11 18.23
C ARG A 124 -6.25 -1.71 19.02
N ILE A 125 -5.10 -1.75 18.34
CA ILE A 125 -3.77 -1.62 18.94
C ILE A 125 -3.57 -0.25 19.60
N GLU A 126 -4.24 0.79 19.10
CA GLU A 126 -4.27 2.15 19.63
C GLU A 126 -4.94 2.28 21.01
N GLN A 127 -5.63 1.22 21.44
CA GLN A 127 -6.29 1.09 22.74
C GLN A 127 -5.74 -0.09 23.56
N CYS A 128 -4.66 -0.74 23.13
CA CYS A 128 -4.13 -1.93 23.79
C CYS A 128 -3.38 -1.56 25.09
N PRO A 129 -3.85 -2.00 26.28
CA PRO A 129 -3.20 -1.68 27.55
C PRO A 129 -2.02 -2.62 27.89
N LEU A 130 -1.72 -3.59 27.02
CA LEU A 130 -0.73 -4.64 27.27
C LEU A 130 0.70 -4.22 26.87
N VAL A 131 0.82 -3.25 25.97
CA VAL A 131 2.10 -2.73 25.47
C VAL A 131 2.33 -1.31 26.01
N PRO A 132 3.58 -0.93 26.35
CA PRO A 132 3.88 0.43 26.77
C PRO A 132 3.74 1.40 25.58
N PRO A 133 3.60 2.73 25.83
CA PRO A 133 3.66 3.75 24.79
C PRO A 133 4.90 3.63 23.89
N ILE A 134 4.83 4.21 22.69
CA ILE A 134 5.93 4.16 21.73
C ILE A 134 7.11 4.99 22.25
N ALA A 135 8.29 4.36 22.33
CA ALA A 135 9.51 5.02 22.75
C ALA A 135 10.24 5.66 21.56
N ALA A 136 10.92 6.78 21.78
CA ALA A 136 11.65 7.50 20.72
C ALA A 136 12.70 6.62 19.98
N ALA A 137 13.35 5.70 20.69
CA ALA A 137 14.29 4.75 20.06
C ALA A 137 13.60 3.76 19.11
N GLU A 138 12.35 3.38 19.38
CA GLU A 138 11.55 2.51 18.50
C GLU A 138 11.18 3.27 17.21
N VAL A 139 10.86 4.57 17.32
CA VAL A 139 10.60 5.46 16.18
C VAL A 139 11.85 5.64 15.31
N GLU A 140 13.02 5.90 15.89
CA GLU A 140 14.26 6.05 15.12
C GLU A 140 14.68 4.73 14.43
N SER A 141 14.43 3.59 15.08
CA SER A 141 14.59 2.26 14.45
C SER A 141 13.63 2.10 13.26
N TYR A 142 12.36 2.47 13.42
CA TYR A 142 11.37 2.40 12.34
C TYR A 142 11.67 3.36 11.19
N LEU A 143 12.15 4.58 11.48
CA LEU A 143 12.63 5.53 10.46
C LEU A 143 13.84 4.98 9.70
N THR A 144 14.74 4.26 10.39
CA THR A 144 15.88 3.57 9.76
C THR A 144 15.40 2.44 8.84
N TYR A 145 14.44 1.63 9.27
CA TYR A 145 13.77 0.63 8.43
C TYR A 145 13.13 1.27 7.19
N LEU A 146 12.28 2.27 7.39
CA LEU A 146 11.51 2.94 6.33
C LEU A 146 12.40 3.53 5.24
N LEU A 147 13.53 4.13 5.63
CA LEU A 147 14.51 4.71 4.70
C LEU A 147 15.47 3.68 4.09
N SER A 148 15.44 2.42 4.52
CA SER A 148 16.27 1.34 3.97
C SER A 148 15.61 0.61 2.81
N ASP A 149 16.41 -0.16 2.06
CA ASP A 149 15.92 -1.07 1.01
C ASP A 149 15.08 -2.24 1.55
N ALA A 150 15.16 -2.53 2.86
CA ALA A 150 14.34 -3.57 3.49
C ALA A 150 12.86 -3.19 3.58
N CYS A 151 12.52 -1.89 3.51
CA CYS A 151 11.13 -1.45 3.42
C CYS A 151 10.65 -1.55 1.96
N THR A 152 9.97 -2.65 1.64
CA THR A 152 9.37 -2.93 0.33
C THR A 152 8.01 -2.26 0.13
N ASP A 153 7.32 -1.95 1.22
CA ASP A 153 5.86 -1.72 1.23
C ASP A 153 5.48 -0.27 0.84
N ALA A 154 6.46 0.53 0.41
CA ALA A 154 6.28 1.93 0.04
C ALA A 154 5.60 2.12 -1.34
N ALA A 155 5.41 1.05 -2.11
CA ALA A 155 5.02 1.06 -3.52
C ALA A 155 3.51 0.84 -3.79
N GLY A 156 2.63 1.02 -2.81
CA GLY A 156 1.17 0.98 -3.04
C GLY A 156 0.38 -0.09 -2.28
N ASP A 157 0.94 -0.71 -1.24
CA ASP A 157 0.32 -1.82 -0.49
C ASP A 157 -0.82 -1.38 0.48
N PHE A 158 -1.51 -0.28 0.11
CA PHE A 158 -2.55 0.42 0.86
C PHE A 158 -3.87 -0.36 0.89
N GLY A 159 -3.86 -1.45 1.66
CA GLY A 159 -5.02 -2.32 1.78
C GLY A 159 -4.72 -3.69 2.36
N ARG A 160 -3.46 -4.05 2.63
CA ARG A 160 -3.19 -5.30 3.34
C ARG A 160 -3.71 -5.23 4.77
N HIS A 161 -4.77 -6.00 5.00
CA HIS A 161 -5.06 -6.57 6.31
C HIS A 161 -3.87 -7.47 6.70
N HIS A 162 -2.84 -6.86 7.26
CA HIS A 162 -1.76 -7.59 7.91
C HIS A 162 -2.32 -8.22 9.18
N ASP A 163 -2.38 -9.55 9.21
CA ASP A 163 -2.69 -10.30 10.42
C ASP A 163 -1.48 -10.27 11.35
N TRP A 164 -1.17 -9.09 11.90
CA TRP A 164 0.03 -8.76 12.69
C TRP A 164 0.33 -9.69 13.88
N GLN A 165 -0.67 -10.47 14.29
CA GLN A 165 -0.65 -11.37 15.44
C GLN A 165 -0.77 -12.86 15.05
N HIS A 166 -0.63 -13.19 13.76
CA HIS A 166 -0.83 -14.54 13.20
C HIS A 166 0.39 -15.45 13.37
N TYR A 167 0.75 -15.72 14.62
CA TYR A 167 1.93 -16.49 15.03
C TYR A 167 2.22 -17.73 14.16
N GLU A 168 1.23 -18.59 13.88
CA GLU A 168 1.48 -19.86 13.17
C GLU A 168 1.91 -19.64 11.70
N ARG A 169 1.42 -18.57 11.05
CA ARG A 169 1.76 -18.18 9.66
C ARG A 169 3.19 -17.64 9.59
N PHE A 170 3.56 -16.81 10.56
CA PHE A 170 4.91 -16.25 10.68
C PHE A 170 5.93 -17.33 11.07
N ARG A 171 5.55 -18.27 11.95
CA ARG A 171 6.36 -19.44 12.30
C ARG A 171 6.57 -20.35 11.09
N ARG A 172 5.51 -20.64 10.32
CA ARG A 172 5.61 -21.45 9.10
C ARG A 172 6.53 -20.80 8.06
N TYR A 173 6.38 -19.50 7.81
CA TYR A 173 7.27 -18.74 6.91
C TYR A 173 8.76 -18.90 7.29
N LEU A 174 9.11 -18.74 8.57
CA LEU A 174 10.50 -18.89 9.03
C LEU A 174 11.01 -20.35 8.99
N LEU A 175 10.14 -21.34 9.20
CA LEU A 175 10.50 -22.75 9.05
C LEU A 175 10.84 -23.10 7.61
N LEU A 176 10.01 -22.66 6.64
CA LEU A 176 10.30 -22.83 5.21
C LEU A 176 11.66 -22.21 4.83
N GLN A 177 11.95 -20.99 5.30
CA GLN A 177 13.26 -20.36 5.08
C GLN A 177 14.43 -21.14 5.72
N ALA A 178 14.24 -21.68 6.93
CA ALA A 178 15.26 -22.47 7.62
C ALA A 178 15.52 -23.83 6.93
N GLU A 179 14.50 -24.38 6.26
CA GLU A 179 14.58 -25.58 5.41
C GLU A 179 15.15 -25.29 4.01
N GLY A 180 15.46 -24.02 3.71
CA GLY A 180 15.99 -23.58 2.42
C GLY A 180 14.95 -23.45 1.31
N GLN A 181 13.67 -23.53 1.66
CA GLN A 181 12.55 -23.31 0.74
C GLN A 181 12.21 -21.83 0.62
N ASN A 182 11.74 -21.39 -0.55
CA ASN A 182 11.30 -20.01 -0.78
C ASN A 182 9.80 -19.89 -0.44
N PRO A 183 9.38 -19.13 0.60
CA PRO A 183 7.98 -19.02 0.97
C PRO A 183 7.09 -18.44 -0.14
N GLU A 184 7.62 -17.53 -0.97
CA GLU A 184 6.86 -16.95 -2.11
C GLU A 184 6.69 -17.94 -3.27
N GLN A 185 7.54 -18.97 -3.35
CA GLN A 185 7.36 -20.08 -4.29
C GLN A 185 6.31 -21.05 -3.76
N VAL A 186 6.42 -21.48 -2.50
CA VAL A 186 5.43 -22.34 -1.83
C VAL A 186 4.03 -21.72 -1.88
N ARG A 187 3.94 -20.40 -1.68
CA ARG A 187 2.70 -19.62 -1.82
C ARG A 187 2.08 -19.67 -3.22
N ARG A 188 2.90 -19.61 -4.27
CA ARG A 188 2.44 -19.71 -5.67
C ARG A 188 1.97 -21.13 -5.99
N GLU A 189 2.78 -22.13 -5.63
CA GLU A 189 2.46 -23.55 -5.81
C GLU A 189 1.16 -23.93 -5.07
N ALA A 190 0.96 -23.42 -3.84
CA ALA A 190 -0.29 -23.61 -3.09
C ALA A 190 -1.52 -22.93 -3.71
N GLY A 191 -1.33 -21.87 -4.50
CA GLY A 191 -2.39 -21.26 -5.29
C GLY A 191 -2.74 -22.04 -6.56
N GLN A 192 -1.82 -22.88 -7.06
CA GLN A 192 -1.99 -23.68 -8.27
C GLN A 192 -2.61 -25.06 -7.98
N HIS A 193 -2.16 -25.77 -6.95
CA HIS A 193 -2.64 -27.13 -6.60
C HIS A 193 -3.88 -27.12 -5.67
N ALA A 194 -4.87 -26.30 -6.01
CA ALA A 194 -6.01 -25.97 -5.15
C ALA A 194 -7.15 -27.04 -5.17
N GLU A 195 -6.93 -28.19 -4.53
CA GLU A 195 -7.92 -29.27 -4.37
C GLU A 195 -9.29 -28.77 -3.79
N PRO A 196 -10.45 -29.01 -4.45
CA PRO A 196 -11.74 -28.42 -4.06
C PRO A 196 -12.41 -29.05 -2.81
N GLY A 197 -11.79 -28.91 -1.63
CA GLY A 197 -12.27 -29.46 -0.37
C GLY A 197 -12.43 -28.44 0.76
N LEU A 198 -13.54 -28.50 1.50
CA LEU A 198 -13.81 -27.62 2.67
C LEU A 198 -12.77 -27.70 3.81
N GLY A 199 -11.95 -28.75 3.84
CA GLY A 199 -10.78 -28.87 4.73
C GLY A 199 -9.50 -28.30 4.11
N GLY A 200 -9.29 -28.53 2.81
CA GLY A 200 -8.15 -27.99 2.05
C GLY A 200 -8.21 -26.47 1.94
N LEU A 201 -9.40 -25.88 1.78
CA LEU A 201 -9.59 -24.44 1.60
C LEU A 201 -9.08 -23.60 2.79
N ILE A 202 -9.03 -24.15 4.01
CA ILE A 202 -8.46 -23.44 5.17
C ILE A 202 -6.93 -23.49 5.15
N GLY A 203 -6.31 -24.66 4.91
CA GLY A 203 -4.86 -24.78 4.77
C GLY A 203 -4.32 -24.01 3.55
N MET A 204 -5.08 -24.03 2.45
CA MET A 204 -4.85 -23.24 1.25
C MET A 204 -4.88 -21.74 1.54
N LEU A 205 -5.79 -21.24 2.38
CA LEU A 205 -5.78 -19.82 2.77
C LEU A 205 -4.56 -19.48 3.66
N ASP A 206 -4.19 -20.34 4.61
CA ASP A 206 -2.99 -20.15 5.43
C ASP A 206 -1.71 -20.10 4.57
N ASP A 207 -1.63 -20.92 3.50
CA ASP A 207 -0.51 -20.96 2.56
C ASP A 207 -0.54 -19.84 1.50
N PHE A 208 -1.71 -19.55 0.92
CA PHE A 208 -1.92 -18.47 -0.05
C PHE A 208 -1.63 -17.08 0.54
N PHE A 209 -1.64 -16.96 1.87
CA PHE A 209 -1.27 -15.75 2.58
C PHE A 209 0.14 -15.79 3.22
N LEU A 210 0.92 -16.86 3.10
CA LEU A 210 2.30 -16.96 3.63
C LEU A 210 3.09 -15.67 3.39
N GLY A 211 3.37 -14.94 4.47
CA GLY A 211 3.93 -13.60 4.39
C GLY A 211 4.32 -13.14 5.78
N TYR A 212 5.56 -12.69 5.89
CA TYR A 212 6.15 -12.19 7.12
C TYR A 212 6.38 -10.67 6.98
N PRO A 213 5.93 -9.83 7.93
CA PRO A 213 6.04 -8.38 7.75
C PRO A 213 7.50 -7.94 7.60
N ALA A 214 7.79 -7.11 6.59
CA ALA A 214 9.14 -6.65 6.32
C ALA A 214 9.74 -5.86 7.50
N TRP A 215 8.91 -5.12 8.25
CA TRP A 215 9.28 -4.50 9.53
C TRP A 215 9.75 -5.53 10.58
N TYR A 216 9.06 -6.67 10.69
CA TYR A 216 9.43 -7.71 11.66
C TYR A 216 10.78 -8.33 11.27
N ALA A 217 10.95 -8.67 9.98
CA ALA A 217 12.23 -9.17 9.45
C ALA A 217 13.39 -8.19 9.69
N HIS A 218 13.16 -6.88 9.53
CA HIS A 218 14.17 -5.85 9.82
C HIS A 218 14.56 -5.83 11.31
N CYS A 219 13.58 -5.86 12.22
CA CYS A 219 13.82 -5.92 13.66
C CYS A 219 14.64 -7.15 14.06
N ASP A 220 14.29 -8.33 13.56
CA ASP A 220 14.99 -9.57 13.90
C ASP A 220 16.40 -9.64 13.30
N ALA A 221 16.60 -9.09 12.10
CA ALA A 221 17.93 -8.94 11.50
C ALA A 221 18.82 -7.98 12.30
N ALA A 222 18.27 -6.87 12.80
CA ALA A 222 18.98 -5.90 13.63
C ALA A 222 19.29 -6.43 15.04
N ALA A 223 18.39 -7.23 15.63
CA ALA A 223 18.58 -7.85 16.94
C ALA A 223 19.57 -9.03 16.91
N GLY A 224 19.65 -9.74 15.78
CA GLY A 224 20.57 -10.86 15.56
C GLY A 224 20.19 -12.16 16.30
N PRO A 225 20.77 -13.31 15.94
CA PRO A 225 20.49 -14.57 16.64
C PRO A 225 20.94 -14.51 18.11
N PRO A 226 20.12 -14.95 19.09
CA PRO A 226 18.89 -15.74 18.95
C PRO A 226 17.60 -14.92 19.20
N ASN A 227 17.57 -13.60 18.98
CA ASN A 227 16.46 -12.73 19.40
C ASN A 227 15.13 -12.90 18.64
N LEU A 228 15.05 -13.89 17.74
CA LEU A 228 13.83 -14.35 17.10
C LEU A 228 12.88 -15.00 18.12
N VAL A 229 11.98 -14.20 18.70
CA VAL A 229 10.93 -14.62 19.66
C VAL A 229 10.06 -15.77 19.14
N LEU A 230 10.02 -15.99 17.82
CA LEU A 230 9.33 -17.10 17.16
C LEU A 230 9.97 -18.48 17.41
N TYR A 231 11.22 -18.56 17.86
CA TYR A 231 11.85 -19.81 18.32
C TYR A 231 11.50 -20.19 19.76
N LEU A 232 10.80 -19.33 20.51
CA LEU A 232 10.33 -19.68 21.84
C LEU A 232 9.26 -20.81 21.75
N PRO A 233 9.20 -21.74 22.71
CA PRO A 233 8.22 -22.83 22.69
C PRO A 233 6.77 -22.35 22.65
N ASN A 234 5.89 -23.07 21.93
CA ASN A 234 4.48 -22.71 21.79
C ASN A 234 3.58 -23.42 22.82
N HIS A 235 4.02 -23.51 24.08
CA HIS A 235 3.36 -24.33 25.11
C HIS A 235 1.87 -24.03 25.28
N ARG A 236 1.45 -22.75 25.22
CA ARG A 236 0.03 -22.40 25.26
C ARG A 236 -0.71 -22.71 23.96
N GLY A 237 -0.10 -22.46 22.80
CA GLY A 237 -0.73 -22.74 21.51
C GLY A 237 -1.00 -24.22 21.30
N GLU A 238 -0.05 -25.08 21.68
CA GLU A 238 -0.19 -26.55 21.65
C GLU A 238 -1.36 -27.03 22.54
N LYS A 239 -1.48 -26.48 23.75
CA LYS A 239 -2.61 -26.76 24.66
C LYS A 239 -3.93 -26.25 24.08
N GLU A 240 -3.96 -25.03 23.54
CA GLU A 240 -5.14 -24.45 22.89
C GLU A 240 -5.62 -25.32 21.73
N GLU A 241 -4.72 -25.73 20.84
CA GLU A 241 -5.03 -26.59 19.71
C GLU A 241 -5.56 -27.97 20.16
N TYR A 242 -4.91 -28.59 21.15
CA TYR A 242 -5.38 -29.84 21.75
C TYR A 242 -6.83 -29.73 22.27
N TYR A 243 -7.14 -28.71 23.08
CA TYR A 243 -8.49 -28.53 23.61
C TYR A 243 -9.49 -28.07 22.53
N ARG A 244 -9.07 -27.28 21.54
CA ARG A 244 -9.89 -26.89 20.38
C ARG A 244 -10.32 -28.11 19.59
N HIS A 245 -9.37 -28.98 19.25
CA HIS A 245 -9.61 -30.24 18.56
C HIS A 245 -10.55 -31.12 19.39
N LEU A 246 -10.22 -31.40 20.65
CA LEU A 246 -11.02 -32.25 21.54
C LEU A 246 -12.43 -31.69 21.79
N GLY A 247 -12.59 -30.36 21.84
CA GLY A 247 -13.87 -29.67 21.95
C GLY A 247 -14.73 -29.77 20.68
N ARG A 248 -14.08 -29.77 19.50
CA ARG A 248 -14.71 -29.91 18.18
C ARG A 248 -15.09 -31.36 17.89
N THR A 249 -14.12 -32.28 17.84
CA THR A 249 -14.29 -33.68 17.39
C THR A 249 -14.82 -34.61 18.49
N GLY A 250 -14.45 -34.37 19.75
CA GLY A 250 -14.72 -35.30 20.85
C GLY A 250 -13.78 -36.49 20.92
N LYS A 251 -12.70 -36.47 20.14
CA LYS A 251 -11.57 -37.40 20.19
C LYS A 251 -10.29 -36.59 20.44
N ALA A 252 -9.25 -37.23 20.96
CA ALA A 252 -7.91 -36.62 20.93
C ALA A 252 -7.40 -36.59 19.48
N PRO A 253 -6.62 -35.57 19.07
CA PRO A 253 -6.01 -35.55 17.74
C PRO A 253 -5.09 -36.75 17.53
N ASN A 254 -5.22 -37.40 16.38
CA ASN A 254 -4.33 -38.46 15.92
C ASN A 254 -3.39 -37.87 14.87
N VAL A 255 -2.08 -38.07 15.01
CA VAL A 255 -1.03 -37.25 14.35
C VAL A 255 -0.66 -37.79 12.94
N TYR A 256 -1.36 -38.80 12.43
CA TYR A 256 -0.95 -39.58 11.24
C TYR A 256 -2.13 -39.94 10.32
N GLU A 257 -2.70 -38.96 9.63
CA GLU A 257 -3.56 -39.20 8.45
C GLU A 257 -3.06 -38.30 7.30
N GLU A 258 -2.44 -38.92 6.28
CA GLU A 258 -1.95 -38.26 5.06
C GLU A 258 -3.09 -38.17 4.01
N PRO A 259 -3.16 -37.09 3.21
CA PRO A 259 -4.16 -36.97 2.15
C PRO A 259 -3.71 -37.61 0.82
N ASP A 260 -4.61 -38.34 0.16
CA ASP A 260 -4.44 -38.86 -1.21
C ASP A 260 -4.50 -37.73 -2.26
N ASN A 261 -3.80 -37.91 -3.39
CA ASN A 261 -3.61 -36.89 -4.43
C ASN A 261 -3.64 -37.55 -5.84
N ASP A 262 -4.43 -37.02 -6.80
CA ASP A 262 -4.58 -37.57 -8.16
C ASP A 262 -4.71 -36.42 -9.20
N GLU A 263 -3.76 -36.30 -10.14
CA GLU A 263 -3.66 -35.20 -11.12
C GLU A 263 -3.38 -35.72 -12.56
N PRO A 264 -3.95 -35.13 -13.63
CA PRO A 264 -3.53 -35.39 -15.02
C PRO A 264 -3.08 -34.14 -15.83
N ALA A 265 -2.26 -34.37 -16.87
CA ALA A 265 -1.35 -33.39 -17.51
C ALA A 265 -1.86 -32.71 -18.83
N PRO A 266 -1.20 -31.62 -19.32
CA PRO A 266 -1.61 -30.79 -20.47
C PRO A 266 -0.89 -31.07 -21.82
N ALA A 267 -1.18 -30.27 -22.88
CA ALA A 267 -0.58 -30.33 -24.23
C ALA A 267 -0.62 -28.97 -25.00
N ASP A 268 0.12 -28.87 -26.12
CA ASP A 268 0.84 -27.66 -26.63
C ASP A 268 0.88 -27.65 -28.23
N PRO A 269 1.43 -26.67 -29.02
CA PRO A 269 1.17 -25.20 -29.17
C PRO A 269 1.15 -24.61 -30.65
N ALA A 270 0.98 -23.26 -30.79
CA ALA A 270 1.50 -22.29 -31.83
C ALA A 270 0.93 -22.28 -33.30
N PRO A 271 1.23 -21.30 -34.26
CA PRO A 271 2.14 -20.10 -34.22
C PRO A 271 1.81 -18.76 -35.04
N THR A 272 2.39 -17.60 -34.62
CA THR A 272 3.07 -16.45 -35.35
C THR A 272 2.42 -15.36 -36.30
N ALA A 273 2.52 -14.07 -35.87
CA ALA A 273 3.16 -12.84 -36.47
C ALA A 273 2.63 -12.14 -37.79
N PRO A 274 3.04 -10.87 -38.22
CA PRO A 274 4.00 -9.86 -37.65
C PRO A 274 3.69 -8.30 -37.78
N ALA A 275 4.40 -7.43 -37.00
CA ALA A 275 4.98 -6.05 -37.26
C ALA A 275 4.12 -4.83 -37.81
N ALA A 276 4.41 -3.50 -37.65
CA ALA A 276 5.51 -2.70 -37.04
C ALA A 276 5.19 -1.16 -36.81
N ASP A 277 5.77 -0.55 -35.75
CA ASP A 277 6.57 0.73 -35.68
C ASP A 277 5.99 2.20 -35.74
N PRO A 278 6.73 3.29 -35.35
CA PRO A 278 6.35 4.15 -34.19
C PRO A 278 6.35 5.71 -34.46
N PRO A 279 6.16 6.62 -33.46
CA PRO A 279 5.64 7.99 -33.68
C PRO A 279 6.67 9.16 -33.71
N LEU A 280 6.20 10.37 -34.03
CA LEU A 280 6.98 11.63 -34.10
C LEU A 280 6.73 12.56 -32.90
N ARG A 281 7.79 13.20 -32.36
CA ARG A 281 7.73 14.24 -31.31
C ARG A 281 8.04 15.65 -31.86
N TYR A 282 7.51 16.67 -31.17
CA TYR A 282 7.64 18.09 -31.49
C TYR A 282 8.55 18.88 -30.53
N LEU A 283 8.66 20.19 -30.76
CA LEU A 283 9.51 21.20 -30.11
C LEU A 283 9.59 21.13 -28.57
N GLY A 284 10.78 21.46 -28.05
CA GLY A 284 11.13 21.36 -26.62
C GLY A 284 10.30 22.25 -25.68
N HIS A 285 9.94 21.68 -24.54
CA HIS A 285 9.00 22.23 -23.55
C HIS A 285 9.62 23.36 -22.68
N ASP A 286 10.92 23.26 -22.45
CA ASP A 286 11.61 23.83 -21.28
C ASP A 286 11.69 25.37 -21.29
N GLN A 287 11.75 25.97 -22.49
CA GLN A 287 11.79 27.44 -22.63
C GLN A 287 10.42 28.09 -22.46
N PHE A 288 9.34 27.30 -22.51
CA PHE A 288 7.98 27.82 -22.43
C PHE A 288 7.51 27.96 -20.97
N ALA A 289 7.66 26.90 -20.18
CA ALA A 289 7.13 26.81 -18.81
C ALA A 289 7.59 27.98 -17.92
N GLY A 290 8.86 28.37 -17.99
CA GLY A 290 9.39 29.51 -17.22
C GLY A 290 8.82 30.88 -17.62
N LEU A 291 8.31 31.01 -18.86
CA LEU A 291 7.63 32.22 -19.33
C LEU A 291 6.13 32.23 -18.95
N THR A 292 5.46 31.06 -18.95
CA THR A 292 4.09 30.93 -18.41
C THR A 292 4.04 31.31 -16.94
N ASP A 293 4.90 30.72 -16.11
CA ASP A 293 4.96 30.98 -14.67
C ASP A 293 5.19 32.48 -14.37
N THR A 294 6.08 33.12 -15.14
CA THR A 294 6.32 34.57 -15.07
C THR A 294 5.07 35.40 -15.41
N LEU A 295 4.25 34.98 -16.38
CA LEU A 295 3.02 35.69 -16.73
C LEU A 295 1.92 35.45 -15.69
N MET A 296 1.70 34.20 -15.28
CA MET A 296 0.69 33.85 -14.28
C MET A 296 0.93 34.58 -12.96
N ARG A 297 2.18 34.59 -12.45
CA ARG A 297 2.54 35.29 -11.21
C ARG A 297 2.30 36.79 -11.24
N LYS A 298 2.25 37.38 -12.44
CA LYS A 298 2.11 38.83 -12.65
C LYS A 298 0.67 39.27 -12.92
N PHE A 299 -0.16 38.41 -13.54
CA PHE A 299 -1.47 38.81 -14.08
C PHE A 299 -2.66 37.96 -13.60
N GLU A 300 -2.46 36.77 -13.03
CA GLU A 300 -3.55 35.89 -12.59
C GLU A 300 -3.82 35.95 -11.07
N THR A 301 -4.94 35.35 -10.65
CA THR A 301 -5.30 35.27 -9.23
C THR A 301 -4.44 34.26 -8.47
N PRO A 302 -4.23 34.42 -7.15
CA PRO A 302 -3.53 33.43 -6.32
C PRO A 302 -4.18 32.03 -6.32
N GLU A 303 -5.47 31.94 -6.64
CA GLU A 303 -6.20 30.67 -6.77
C GLU A 303 -5.87 29.98 -8.10
N LEU A 304 -5.93 30.71 -9.22
CA LEU A 304 -5.58 30.15 -10.52
C LEU A 304 -4.08 29.81 -10.62
N LEU A 305 -3.23 30.57 -9.92
CA LEU A 305 -1.83 30.23 -9.71
C LEU A 305 -1.65 28.86 -9.05
N ARG A 306 -2.39 28.57 -7.97
CA ARG A 306 -2.34 27.24 -7.32
C ARG A 306 -2.85 26.12 -8.22
N PHE A 307 -3.87 26.38 -9.03
CA PHE A 307 -4.39 25.41 -10.00
C PHE A 307 -3.42 25.16 -11.15
N HIS A 308 -2.72 26.19 -11.64
CA HIS A 308 -1.65 26.05 -12.63
C HIS A 308 -0.41 25.37 -12.05
N GLU A 309 -0.02 25.72 -10.82
CA GLU A 309 1.02 25.01 -10.06
C GLU A 309 0.62 23.54 -9.97
N ALA A 310 -0.56 23.19 -9.45
CA ALA A 310 -1.03 21.80 -9.35
C ALA A 310 -1.05 21.05 -10.70
N LEU A 311 -1.45 21.68 -11.81
CA LEU A 311 -1.38 21.09 -13.15
C LEU A 311 0.03 20.92 -13.70
N SER A 312 0.95 21.79 -13.32
CA SER A 312 2.37 21.67 -13.71
C SER A 312 3.07 20.55 -12.94
N HIS A 313 2.38 19.94 -11.97
CA HIS A 313 2.75 18.74 -11.24
C HIS A 313 1.68 17.65 -11.52
N GLU A 314 1.50 17.21 -12.78
CA GLU A 314 0.22 16.66 -13.29
C GLU A 314 -0.28 15.35 -12.62
N PRO A 315 0.57 14.45 -12.13
CA PRO A 315 0.60 13.07 -12.65
C PRO A 315 -0.26 12.76 -13.91
N ALA A 316 0.35 12.80 -15.11
CA ALA A 316 -0.29 12.53 -16.41
C ALA A 316 -1.07 11.19 -16.50
N ILE A 317 -2.41 11.26 -16.51
CA ILE A 317 -3.31 10.09 -16.55
C ILE A 317 -3.14 9.33 -17.87
N ALA A 318 -2.88 8.01 -17.80
CA ALA A 318 -2.78 7.16 -18.97
C ALA A 318 -4.04 7.27 -19.86
N PRO A 319 -3.91 7.28 -21.20
CA PRO A 319 -5.08 7.27 -22.06
C PRO A 319 -5.93 6.04 -21.75
N VAL A 320 -7.24 6.25 -21.58
CA VAL A 320 -8.20 5.16 -21.36
C VAL A 320 -8.03 4.14 -22.49
N LEU A 321 -7.48 2.97 -22.13
CA LEU A 321 -7.37 1.86 -23.06
C LEU A 321 -8.76 1.55 -23.62
N ALA A 322 -8.84 1.39 -24.94
CA ALA A 322 -10.08 0.95 -25.57
C ALA A 322 -10.47 -0.43 -25.01
N PRO A 323 -11.77 -0.80 -25.00
CA PRO A 323 -12.19 -2.09 -24.50
C PRO A 323 -11.41 -3.20 -25.22
N GLY A 324 -10.76 -4.06 -24.42
CA GLY A 324 -9.88 -5.10 -24.94
C GLY A 324 -10.61 -6.07 -25.86
N THR A 325 -9.89 -6.60 -26.83
CA THR A 325 -10.16 -7.94 -27.36
C THR A 325 -9.47 -8.94 -26.44
N ASP A 326 -10.24 -9.90 -25.94
CA ASP A 326 -9.71 -11.07 -25.24
C ASP A 326 -8.78 -11.88 -26.18
N ASP A 327 -7.75 -12.52 -25.63
CA ASP A 327 -7.50 -13.97 -25.76
C ASP A 327 -6.08 -14.36 -25.27
N ASP A 328 -6.11 -15.29 -24.32
CA ASP A 328 -5.08 -16.15 -23.72
C ASP A 328 -3.91 -16.63 -24.62
N ASP A 329 -2.66 -16.65 -24.09
CA ASP A 329 -1.57 -17.61 -24.41
C ASP A 329 -0.38 -17.42 -23.42
N ASP A 330 -0.14 -18.39 -22.53
CA ASP A 330 0.36 -18.13 -21.14
C ASP A 330 1.87 -18.43 -20.82
N ASP A 331 2.67 -18.98 -21.76
CA ASP A 331 3.96 -19.65 -21.40
C ASP A 331 5.29 -18.97 -21.84
N ASP A 332 5.27 -17.94 -22.69
CA ASP A 332 6.45 -17.05 -22.92
C ASP A 332 6.36 -15.73 -22.11
N GLU A 333 5.22 -15.48 -21.45
CA GLU A 333 4.88 -14.19 -20.85
C GLU A 333 5.85 -13.73 -19.75
N GLN A 334 6.53 -14.62 -19.05
CA GLN A 334 7.25 -14.23 -17.83
C GLN A 334 8.48 -13.33 -18.07
N ALA A 335 9.02 -13.29 -19.30
CA ALA A 335 10.05 -12.32 -19.68
C ALA A 335 9.43 -10.97 -20.08
N ASP A 336 8.37 -11.00 -20.88
CA ASP A 336 7.73 -9.79 -21.42
C ASP A 336 6.84 -9.08 -20.39
N VAL A 337 6.19 -9.79 -19.47
CA VAL A 337 5.48 -9.22 -18.30
C VAL A 337 6.45 -8.50 -17.38
N ASN A 338 7.67 -9.03 -17.18
CA ASN A 338 8.69 -8.34 -16.40
C ASN A 338 9.19 -7.06 -17.11
N GLU A 339 9.40 -7.11 -18.43
CA GLU A 339 9.83 -5.95 -19.21
C GLU A 339 8.72 -4.88 -19.32
N ALA A 340 7.45 -5.29 -19.46
CA ALA A 340 6.28 -4.42 -19.45
C ALA A 340 6.04 -3.79 -18.08
N ALA A 341 6.10 -4.56 -16.99
CA ALA A 341 6.00 -4.05 -15.63
C ALA A 341 7.15 -3.07 -15.32
N LEU A 342 8.38 -3.37 -15.74
CA LEU A 342 9.51 -2.44 -15.61
C LEU A 342 9.31 -1.17 -16.44
N ALA A 343 8.75 -1.27 -17.65
CA ALA A 343 8.41 -0.12 -18.49
C ALA A 343 7.32 0.76 -17.84
N GLU A 344 6.27 0.16 -17.29
CA GLU A 344 5.21 0.85 -16.55
C GLU A 344 5.77 1.52 -15.29
N MET A 345 6.45 0.77 -14.41
CA MET A 345 7.08 1.29 -13.18
C MET A 345 8.07 2.42 -13.45
N GLY A 346 8.87 2.30 -14.52
CA GLY A 346 9.86 3.31 -14.92
C GLY A 346 9.24 4.55 -15.55
N SER A 347 8.18 4.38 -16.35
CA SER A 347 7.40 5.47 -16.92
C SER A 347 6.66 6.25 -15.83
N GLU A 348 6.03 5.53 -14.90
CA GLU A 348 5.27 6.08 -13.77
C GLU A 348 6.19 6.84 -12.79
N ALA A 349 7.31 6.23 -12.39
CA ALA A 349 8.30 6.92 -11.56
C ALA A 349 8.93 8.11 -12.30
N GLY A 350 9.22 7.98 -13.61
CA GLY A 350 9.74 9.07 -14.43
C GLY A 350 8.79 10.25 -14.55
N ARG A 351 7.48 9.99 -14.67
CA ARG A 351 6.40 10.98 -14.68
C ARG A 351 6.41 11.80 -13.40
N VAL A 352 6.30 11.15 -12.24
CA VAL A 352 6.29 11.83 -10.94
C VAL A 352 7.62 12.56 -10.66
N LEU A 353 8.77 12.02 -11.10
CA LEU A 353 10.08 12.68 -10.95
C LEU A 353 10.25 13.96 -11.79
N LEU A 354 9.53 14.11 -12.91
CA LEU A 354 9.54 15.36 -13.69
C LEU A 354 8.71 16.46 -13.03
N GLU A 355 7.72 16.08 -12.23
CA GLU A 355 6.78 16.95 -11.54
C GLU A 355 7.33 17.45 -10.19
N ILE A 356 8.36 16.79 -9.66
CA ILE A 356 9.05 17.21 -8.43
C ILE A 356 9.98 18.39 -8.72
N PRO A 357 9.80 19.57 -8.09
CA PRO A 357 10.64 20.75 -8.32
C PRO A 357 12.07 20.62 -7.75
N GLU A 358 12.31 19.58 -6.96
CA GLU A 358 13.55 19.30 -6.26
C GLU A 358 14.52 18.54 -7.18
N ARG A 359 15.80 18.91 -7.21
CA ARG A 359 16.81 18.19 -8.00
C ARG A 359 17.25 16.92 -7.28
N LEU A 360 16.56 15.82 -7.57
CA LEU A 360 16.86 14.51 -7.02
C LEU A 360 18.02 13.85 -7.79
N PRO A 361 19.04 13.31 -7.08
CA PRO A 361 20.10 12.55 -7.72
C PRO A 361 19.59 11.17 -8.15
N ILE A 362 19.60 10.89 -9.45
CA ILE A 362 19.27 9.57 -9.98
C ILE A 362 20.51 8.67 -9.86
N GLU A 363 20.36 7.51 -9.21
CA GLU A 363 21.45 6.55 -9.06
C GLU A 363 21.85 5.90 -10.40
N ALA A 364 23.14 5.60 -10.56
CA ALA A 364 23.62 4.87 -11.73
C ALA A 364 23.17 3.40 -11.66
N HIS A 365 22.38 2.96 -12.64
CA HIS A 365 21.90 1.59 -12.76
C HIS A 365 22.01 1.11 -14.22
N THR A 366 22.08 -0.20 -14.44
CA THR A 366 22.14 -0.79 -15.79
C THR A 366 20.83 -0.63 -16.57
N ASP A 367 19.71 -0.55 -15.84
CA ASP A 367 18.40 -0.17 -16.36
C ASP A 367 17.97 1.17 -15.76
N TRP A 368 17.69 2.15 -16.62
CA TRP A 368 17.28 3.50 -16.24
C TRP A 368 15.88 3.55 -15.60
N ARG A 369 15.00 2.59 -15.91
CA ARG A 369 13.64 2.48 -15.35
C ARG A 369 13.70 2.18 -13.86
N VAL A 370 14.55 1.22 -13.49
CA VAL A 370 14.84 0.87 -12.11
C VAL A 370 15.51 2.04 -11.36
N ALA A 371 16.40 2.80 -12.02
CA ALA A 371 16.99 3.99 -11.44
C ALA A 371 15.94 5.07 -11.10
N LEU A 372 15.03 5.36 -12.03
CA LEU A 372 13.91 6.28 -11.78
C LEU A 372 13.00 5.75 -10.67
N HIS A 373 12.59 4.48 -10.73
CA HIS A 373 11.74 3.88 -9.71
C HIS A 373 12.34 3.94 -8.30
N ARG A 374 13.64 3.62 -8.16
CA ARG A 374 14.36 3.77 -6.88
C ARG A 374 14.45 5.23 -6.42
N THR A 375 14.69 6.17 -7.34
CA THR A 375 14.78 7.60 -7.01
C THR A 375 13.42 8.12 -6.50
N TRP A 376 12.33 7.73 -7.16
CA TRP A 376 10.96 8.05 -6.75
C TRP A 376 10.60 7.41 -5.40
N LEU A 377 10.87 6.11 -5.21
CA LEU A 377 10.66 5.42 -3.93
C LEU A 377 11.46 6.09 -2.80
N GLY A 378 12.71 6.46 -3.04
CA GLY A 378 13.57 7.17 -2.09
C GLY A 378 12.97 8.51 -1.66
N TRP A 379 12.52 9.32 -2.62
CA TRP A 379 11.81 10.58 -2.34
C TRP A 379 10.50 10.35 -1.56
N ARG A 380 9.69 9.38 -1.98
CA ARG A 380 8.43 9.04 -1.30
C ARG A 380 8.69 8.61 0.16
N LYS A 381 9.70 7.77 0.39
CA LYS A 381 10.16 7.34 1.71
C LYS A 381 10.60 8.53 2.58
N GLN A 382 11.27 9.55 2.02
CA GLN A 382 11.63 10.77 2.75
C GLN A 382 10.42 11.63 3.12
N ARG A 383 9.44 11.79 2.22
CA ARG A 383 8.17 12.48 2.54
C ARG A 383 7.39 11.74 3.62
N LEU A 384 7.26 10.42 3.51
CA LEU A 384 6.60 9.59 4.52
C LEU A 384 7.34 9.61 5.87
N ALA A 385 8.68 9.57 5.88
CA ALA A 385 9.48 9.73 7.10
C ALA A 385 9.31 11.12 7.74
N THR A 386 9.01 12.15 6.95
CA THR A 386 8.69 13.50 7.45
C THR A 386 7.29 13.54 8.05
N ALA A 387 6.30 12.96 7.37
CA ALA A 387 4.93 12.81 7.90
C ALA A 387 4.89 11.95 9.18
N LEU A 388 5.68 10.86 9.25
CA LEU A 388 5.80 10.01 10.44
C LEU A 388 6.34 10.78 11.64
N ARG A 389 7.33 11.66 11.46
CA ARG A 389 7.81 12.52 12.56
C ARG A 389 6.73 13.48 13.07
N ALA A 390 5.87 14.00 12.18
CA ALA A 390 4.72 14.81 12.59
C ALA A 390 3.68 13.96 13.34
N ALA A 391 3.33 12.77 12.83
CA ALA A 391 2.41 11.84 13.49
C ALA A 391 2.90 11.40 14.89
N VAL A 392 4.21 11.21 15.07
CA VAL A 392 4.85 10.91 16.36
C VAL A 392 4.76 12.11 17.33
N ALA A 393 4.89 13.34 16.85
CA ALA A 393 4.70 14.54 17.68
C ALA A 393 3.25 14.67 18.16
N ASP A 394 2.28 14.44 17.28
CA ASP A 394 0.85 14.43 17.61
C ASP A 394 0.48 13.29 18.57
N TYR A 395 1.03 12.09 18.36
CA TYR A 395 0.91 10.96 19.28
C TYR A 395 1.44 11.32 20.68
N ALA A 396 2.65 11.89 20.78
CA ALA A 396 3.24 12.29 22.05
C ALA A 396 2.44 13.40 22.75
N ALA A 397 1.85 14.34 22.00
CA ALA A 397 0.97 15.36 22.54
C ALA A 397 -0.33 14.77 23.11
N ARG A 398 -0.93 13.77 22.43
CA ARG A 398 -2.12 13.05 22.90
C ARG A 398 -1.85 12.24 24.17
N GLU A 399 -0.73 11.52 24.22
CA GLU A 399 -0.26 10.80 25.42
C GLU A 399 -0.13 11.75 26.62
N GLN A 400 0.55 12.89 26.44
CA GLN A 400 0.69 13.91 27.50
C GLN A 400 -0.65 14.52 27.94
N ALA A 401 -1.60 14.65 27.03
CA ALA A 401 -2.94 15.16 27.30
C ALA A 401 -3.92 14.09 27.85
N GLY A 402 -3.52 12.81 27.91
CA GLY A 402 -4.40 11.70 28.26
C GLY A 402 -5.56 11.51 27.27
N GLN A 403 -5.39 11.92 26.02
CA GLN A 403 -6.42 11.85 24.98
C GLN A 403 -6.40 10.50 24.26
N PRO A 404 -7.56 9.94 23.86
CA PRO A 404 -7.59 8.76 23.03
C PRO A 404 -6.96 9.04 21.66
N HIS A 405 -6.25 8.04 21.14
CA HIS A 405 -5.75 8.05 19.77
C HIS A 405 -6.86 7.71 18.77
N PRO A 406 -6.84 8.30 17.56
CA PRO A 406 -7.71 7.86 16.49
C PRO A 406 -7.33 6.44 16.06
N SER A 407 -8.32 5.58 15.83
CA SER A 407 -8.09 4.32 15.12
C SER A 407 -7.71 4.64 13.67
N PRO A 408 -6.61 4.09 13.13
CA PRO A 408 -6.34 4.16 11.70
C PRO A 408 -7.29 3.23 10.92
N TYR A 409 -7.77 2.17 11.57
CA TYR A 409 -8.61 1.16 10.95
C TYR A 409 -10.08 1.61 10.96
N PRO A 410 -10.80 1.54 9.83
CA PRO A 410 -12.22 1.83 9.79
C PRO A 410 -13.03 0.82 10.63
N GLU A 411 -14.14 1.27 11.22
CA GLU A 411 -15.06 0.37 11.93
C GLU A 411 -15.68 -0.62 10.93
N SER A 412 -15.20 -1.86 10.93
CA SER A 412 -15.66 -2.90 10.00
C SER A 412 -16.80 -3.75 10.58
N ASP A 413 -17.78 -4.07 9.72
CA ASP A 413 -18.89 -5.00 10.03
C ASP A 413 -18.39 -6.43 10.35
N LEU A 414 -17.15 -6.76 9.92
CA LEU A 414 -16.44 -7.99 10.30
C LEU A 414 -16.33 -8.18 11.82
N SER A 415 -16.38 -7.08 12.59
CA SER A 415 -16.33 -7.10 14.06
C SER A 415 -17.39 -8.02 14.69
N ASP A 416 -18.56 -8.19 14.08
CA ASP A 416 -19.64 -9.00 14.64
C ASP A 416 -19.51 -10.50 14.30
N LEU A 417 -18.92 -10.83 13.14
CA LEU A 417 -18.51 -12.20 12.79
C LEU A 417 -17.31 -12.64 13.63
N ALA A 418 -16.28 -11.79 13.75
CA ALA A 418 -15.13 -12.03 14.62
C ALA A 418 -15.56 -12.25 16.09
N ARG A 419 -16.48 -11.41 16.60
CA ARG A 419 -17.07 -11.56 17.95
C ARG A 419 -17.86 -12.85 18.14
N LYS A 420 -18.52 -13.36 17.09
CA LYS A 420 -19.18 -14.69 17.12
C LYS A 420 -18.16 -15.82 17.11
N SER A 421 -17.15 -15.75 16.25
CA SER A 421 -16.05 -16.71 16.15
C SER A 421 -15.30 -16.85 17.49
N TRP A 422 -14.87 -15.74 18.08
CA TRP A 422 -14.21 -15.69 19.40
C TRP A 422 -15.05 -16.30 20.54
N LYS A 423 -16.36 -16.05 20.57
CA LYS A 423 -17.28 -16.67 21.53
C LYS A 423 -17.46 -18.18 21.29
N GLN A 424 -17.28 -18.66 20.06
CA GLN A 424 -17.32 -20.07 19.71
C GLN A 424 -16.00 -20.76 20.09
N GLU A 425 -14.87 -20.14 19.79
CA GLU A 425 -13.53 -20.64 20.12
C GLU A 425 -13.37 -20.85 21.64
N ARG A 426 -13.70 -19.83 22.44
CA ARG A 426 -13.74 -19.94 23.91
C ARG A 426 -14.63 -21.09 24.41
N LYS A 427 -15.75 -21.39 23.73
CA LYS A 427 -16.61 -22.54 24.08
C LYS A 427 -15.98 -23.88 23.68
N LEU A 428 -15.25 -23.95 22.58
CA LEU A 428 -14.55 -25.16 22.13
C LEU A 428 -13.45 -25.52 23.13
N ILE A 429 -12.57 -24.58 23.50
CA ILE A 429 -11.51 -24.79 24.51
C ILE A 429 -12.10 -25.31 25.83
N LEU A 430 -13.07 -24.59 26.41
CA LEU A 430 -13.69 -24.99 27.68
C LEU A 430 -14.35 -26.38 27.64
N LYS A 431 -14.96 -26.74 26.50
CA LYS A 431 -15.56 -28.06 26.27
C LYS A 431 -14.48 -29.14 26.05
N GLY A 432 -13.34 -28.79 25.46
CA GLY A 432 -12.17 -29.65 25.35
C GLY A 432 -11.62 -30.03 26.72
N ARG A 433 -11.45 -29.04 27.61
CA ARG A 433 -11.02 -29.25 28.99
C ARG A 433 -11.99 -30.12 29.80
N GLU A 434 -13.28 -29.82 29.72
CA GLU A 434 -14.35 -30.64 30.32
C GLU A 434 -14.28 -32.11 29.84
N ARG A 435 -13.95 -32.34 28.56
CA ARG A 435 -13.75 -33.69 27.98
C ARG A 435 -12.43 -34.34 28.39
N ALA A 436 -11.39 -33.56 28.69
CA ALA A 436 -10.13 -34.06 29.25
C ALA A 436 -10.24 -34.41 30.75
N GLY A 437 -11.38 -34.12 31.39
CA GLY A 437 -11.58 -34.31 32.84
C GLY A 437 -11.05 -33.15 33.68
N GLU A 438 -10.74 -32.01 33.07
CA GLU A 438 -10.19 -30.83 33.71
C GLU A 438 -11.25 -29.80 34.12
N PRO A 439 -10.93 -28.86 35.03
CA PRO A 439 -11.79 -27.72 35.34
C PRO A 439 -12.15 -26.91 34.08
N ARG A 440 -13.41 -26.47 34.02
CA ARG A 440 -13.94 -25.68 32.91
C ARG A 440 -13.61 -24.19 33.08
N ASP A 441 -12.32 -23.89 33.09
CA ASP A 441 -11.74 -22.55 33.10
C ASP A 441 -10.61 -22.41 32.05
N PHE A 442 -9.89 -21.29 32.05
CA PHE A 442 -8.74 -21.05 31.16
C PHE A 442 -7.37 -21.21 31.85
N ASN A 443 -7.33 -21.84 33.03
CA ASN A 443 -6.10 -22.13 33.77
C ASN A 443 -5.46 -23.44 33.28
N PHE A 444 -4.84 -23.40 32.10
CA PHE A 444 -4.03 -24.48 31.53
C PHE A 444 -2.60 -24.03 31.20
#